data_AF-A0A8T3YDJ2-F1
#
_entry.id   AF-A0A8T3YDJ2-F1
#
_cell.length_a   1.000
_cell.length_b   1.000
_cell.length_c   1.000
_cell.angle_alpha   90.00
_cell.angle_beta   90.00
_cell.angle_gamma   90.00
#
_symmetry.space_group_name_H-M   'P 1'
#
loop_
_entity.id
_entity.type
_entity.pdbx_description
1 polymer ?
#
loop_
_entity_poly.entity_id
_entity_poly.type
_entity_poly.pdbx_seq_one_letter_code
_entity_poly.pdbx_strand_id
1 'polypeptide(L)'
;MANKKFSQLNNQALGLAFAVFGFLWWIAGLFWHGMMGQPTAMGMMYRSFSFLNPMHSVAVLVLFVVAGYVSGEIIARLYNWFLTR
;
A
#
# COMPACT_ATOMS: atom_id res chain seq x y z
N MET A 1 -15.72 30.96 -5.76
CA MET A 1 -15.23 31.16 -4.39
C MET A 1 -14.73 29.82 -3.88
N ALA A 2 -13.42 29.61 -3.80
CA ALA A 2 -12.87 28.42 -3.16
C ALA A 2 -13.32 28.44 -1.69
N ASN A 3 -14.07 27.42 -1.29
CA ASN A 3 -14.59 27.27 0.06
C ASN A 3 -13.37 27.19 0.99
N LYS A 4 -13.16 28.17 1.87
CA LYS A 4 -12.03 28.24 2.83
C LYS A 4 -11.94 27.05 3.82
N LYS A 5 -12.75 26.00 3.63
CA LYS A 5 -12.86 24.82 4.47
C LYS A 5 -11.93 23.67 4.10
N PHE A 6 -11.34 23.66 2.91
CA PHE A 6 -10.48 22.54 2.45
C PHE A 6 -9.04 23.01 2.25
N SER A 7 -8.12 22.51 3.07
CA SER A 7 -6.69 22.75 2.93
C SER A 7 -6.07 21.70 1.99
N GLN A 8 -5.04 22.11 1.25
CA GLN A 8 -4.25 21.16 0.45
C GLN A 8 -3.65 20.07 1.33
N LEU A 9 -3.65 18.84 0.82
CA LEU A 9 -2.99 17.72 1.47
C LEU A 9 -1.49 17.77 1.19
N ASN A 10 -0.69 17.46 2.21
CA ASN A 10 0.75 17.25 2.02
C ASN A 10 0.97 15.87 1.39
N ASN A 11 1.48 15.85 0.15
CA ASN A 11 1.71 14.63 -0.62
C ASN A 11 2.64 13.64 0.12
N GLN A 12 3.72 14.14 0.73
CA GLN A 12 4.70 13.28 1.42
C GLN A 12 4.10 12.69 2.70
N ALA A 13 3.34 13.49 3.45
CA ALA A 13 2.70 13.02 4.68
C ALA A 13 1.65 11.94 4.37
N LEU A 14 0.84 12.13 3.33
CA LEU A 14 -0.15 11.14 2.92
C LEU A 14 0.50 9.88 2.33
N GLY A 15 1.55 10.06 1.52
CA GLY A 15 2.38 8.96 1.05
C GLY A 15 2.92 8.11 2.20
N LEU A 16 3.55 8.74 3.20
CA LEU A 16 4.07 8.03 4.38
C LEU A 16 2.96 7.30 5.15
N ALA A 17 1.80 7.93 5.34
CA ALA A 17 0.65 7.30 6.01
C ALA A 17 0.19 6.04 5.28
N PHE A 18 0.11 6.08 3.94
CA PHE A 18 -0.23 4.90 3.14
C PHE A 18 0.90 3.88 3.06
N ALA A 19 2.17 4.28 3.21
CA ALA A 19 3.29 3.35 3.35
C ALA A 19 3.16 2.50 4.63
N VAL A 20 2.78 3.13 5.74
CA VAL A 20 2.44 2.43 7.00
C VAL A 20 1.24 1.51 6.80
N PHE A 21 0.21 1.96 6.09
CA PHE A 21 -0.93 1.10 5.74
C PHE A 21 -0.49 -0.11 4.91
N GLY A 22 0.40 0.07 3.93
CA GLY A 22 1.01 -1.01 3.15
C GLY A 22 1.75 -2.02 4.02
N PHE A 23 2.53 -1.55 5.00
CA PHE A 23 3.18 -2.42 5.98
C PHE A 23 2.17 -3.25 6.79
N LEU A 24 1.12 -2.62 7.33
CA LEU A 24 0.06 -3.32 8.06
C LEU A 24 -0.67 -4.35 7.18
N TRP A 25 -0.90 -4.00 5.92
CA TRP A 25 -1.51 -4.90 4.94
C TRP A 25 -0.60 -6.09 4.63
N TRP A 26 0.71 -5.91 4.61
CA TRP A 26 1.67 -7.01 4.49
C TRP A 26 1.61 -7.95 5.70
N ILE A 27 1.52 -7.43 6.93
CA ILE A 27 1.32 -8.26 8.14
C ILE A 27 0.06 -9.10 8.00
N ALA A 28 -1.05 -8.49 7.60
CA ALA A 28 -2.31 -9.20 7.38
C ALA A 28 -2.16 -10.30 6.32
N GLY A 29 -1.46 -10.00 5.21
CA GLY A 29 -1.14 -10.97 4.16
C GLY A 29 -0.28 -12.14 4.67
N LEU A 30 0.74 -11.87 5.49
CA LEU A 30 1.59 -12.90 6.08
C LEU A 30 0.79 -13.85 6.99
N PHE A 31 -0.11 -13.31 7.80
CA PHE A 31 -0.97 -14.13 8.65
C PHE A 31 -1.97 -14.95 7.82
N TRP A 32 -2.71 -14.28 6.94
CA TRP A 32 -3.77 -14.90 6.14
C TRP A 32 -3.23 -15.95 5.16
N HIS A 33 -2.21 -15.59 4.39
CA HIS A 33 -1.69 -16.45 3.34
C HIS A 33 -0.52 -17.33 3.77
N GLY A 34 0.31 -16.86 4.70
CA GLY A 34 1.41 -17.63 5.25
C GLY A 34 0.93 -18.58 6.34
N MET A 35 0.36 -18.06 7.43
CA MET A 35 0.04 -18.87 8.61
C MET A 35 -1.26 -19.66 8.47
N MET A 36 -2.31 -19.09 7.87
CA MET A 36 -3.59 -19.79 7.65
C MET A 36 -3.63 -20.57 6.32
N GLY A 37 -2.57 -20.51 5.51
CA GLY A 37 -2.45 -21.25 4.25
C GLY A 37 -3.44 -20.86 3.16
N GLN A 38 -4.02 -19.66 3.24
CA GLN A 38 -5.02 -19.21 2.26
C GLN A 38 -4.37 -18.92 0.90
N PRO A 39 -5.06 -19.25 -0.22
CA PRO A 39 -4.51 -19.06 -1.55
C PRO A 39 -4.21 -17.59 -1.85
N THR A 40 -3.15 -17.33 -2.62
CA THR A 40 -2.72 -16.00 -3.04
C THR A 40 -2.65 -15.93 -4.56
N ALA A 41 -2.84 -14.74 -5.13
CA ALA A 41 -2.58 -14.53 -6.55
C ALA A 41 -1.14 -14.91 -6.93
N MET A 42 -0.17 -14.51 -6.11
CA MET A 42 1.24 -14.83 -6.33
C MET A 42 1.53 -16.33 -6.29
N GLY A 43 0.92 -17.09 -5.37
CA GLY A 43 1.05 -18.54 -5.29
C GLY A 43 0.34 -19.28 -6.43
N MET A 44 -0.71 -18.68 -7.00
CA MET A 44 -1.36 -19.21 -8.21
C MET A 44 -0.52 -18.97 -9.48
N MET A 45 0.15 -17.82 -9.58
CA MET A 45 0.99 -17.48 -10.73
C MET A 45 2.39 -18.11 -10.66
N TYR A 46 2.96 -18.22 -9.46
CA TYR A 46 4.31 -18.71 -9.22
C TYR A 46 4.27 -19.89 -8.22
N ARG A 47 4.40 -21.11 -8.73
CA ARG A 47 4.28 -22.35 -7.92
C ARG A 47 5.24 -22.44 -6.73
N SER A 48 6.40 -21.80 -6.79
CA SER A 48 7.40 -21.80 -5.72
C SER A 48 7.23 -20.67 -4.71
N PHE A 49 6.24 -19.79 -4.90
CA PHE A 49 6.03 -18.65 -4.04
C PHE A 49 5.40 -19.07 -2.71
N SER A 50 5.90 -18.48 -1.62
CA SER A 50 5.39 -18.71 -0.26
C SER A 50 5.63 -17.46 0.58
N PHE A 51 4.60 -17.00 1.29
CA PHE A 51 4.69 -15.90 2.25
C PHE A 51 5.57 -16.22 3.46
N LEU A 52 5.82 -17.50 3.73
CA LEU A 52 6.68 -17.95 4.82
C LEU A 52 8.15 -18.07 4.38
N ASN A 53 8.43 -18.06 3.08
CA ASN A 53 9.81 -17.94 2.60
C ASN A 53 10.31 -16.51 2.87
N PRO A 54 11.43 -16.32 3.60
CA PRO A 54 11.91 -14.99 3.98
C PRO A 54 12.16 -14.06 2.79
N MET A 55 12.74 -14.57 1.70
CA MET A 55 13.04 -13.75 0.52
C MET A 55 11.77 -13.26 -0.17
N HIS A 56 10.79 -14.13 -0.38
CA HIS A 56 9.50 -13.76 -0.97
C HIS A 56 8.74 -12.79 -0.07
N SER A 57 8.75 -13.02 1.24
CA SER A 57 8.07 -12.19 2.21
C SER A 57 8.62 -10.75 2.23
N VAL A 58 9.94 -10.60 2.24
CA VAL A 58 10.61 -9.30 2.16
C VAL A 58 10.32 -8.62 0.82
N ALA A 59 10.34 -9.35 -0.30
CA ALA A 59 9.99 -8.78 -1.59
C ALA A 59 8.56 -8.23 -1.64
N VAL A 60 7.60 -8.98 -1.06
CA VAL A 60 6.19 -8.55 -0.97
C VAL A 60 6.05 -7.36 -0.02
N LEU A 61 6.77 -7.35 1.10
CA LEU A 61 6.80 -6.21 2.03
C LEU A 61 7.21 -4.92 1.31
N VAL A 62 8.34 -4.95 0.61
CA VAL A 62 8.84 -3.79 -0.14
C VAL A 62 7.79 -3.32 -1.15
N LEU A 63 7.19 -4.27 -1.89
CA LEU A 63 6.15 -3.96 -2.86
C LEU A 63 4.94 -3.29 -2.22
N PHE A 64 4.47 -3.77 -1.07
CA PHE A 64 3.31 -3.22 -0.37
C PHE A 64 3.58 -1.82 0.18
N VAL A 65 4.76 -1.60 0.79
CA VAL A 65 5.16 -0.30 1.34
C VAL A 65 5.31 0.74 0.21
N VAL A 66 6.00 0.38 -0.88
CA VAL A 66 6.19 1.27 -2.03
C VAL A 66 4.85 1.55 -2.73
N ALA A 67 4.04 0.53 -2.98
CA ALA A 67 2.72 0.71 -3.58
C ALA A 67 1.80 1.56 -2.70
N GLY A 68 1.85 1.38 -1.38
CA GLY A 68 1.16 2.23 -0.41
C GLY A 68 1.61 3.68 -0.54
N TYR A 69 2.91 3.95 -0.44
CA TYR A 69 3.47 5.29 -0.58
C TYR A 69 3.03 5.99 -1.87
N VAL A 70 3.21 5.32 -3.00
CA VAL A 70 2.84 5.87 -4.32
C VAL A 70 1.34 6.11 -4.42
N SER A 71 0.50 5.21 -3.90
CA SER A 71 -0.95 5.39 -3.87
C SER A 71 -1.34 6.61 -3.03
N GLY A 72 -0.73 6.80 -1.86
CA GLY A 72 -0.95 7.96 -1.02
C GLY A 72 -0.56 9.28 -1.70
N GLU A 73 0.58 9.31 -2.41
CA GLU A 73 0.96 10.47 -3.21
C GLU A 73 -0.02 10.76 -4.34
N ILE A 74 -0.46 9.72 -5.08
CA ILE A 74 -1.42 9.88 -6.18
C ILE A 74 -2.73 10.45 -5.63
N ILE A 75 -3.24 9.93 -4.51
CA ILE A 75 -4.47 10.41 -3.89
C ILE A 75 -4.33 11.88 -3.47
N ALA A 76 -3.22 12.26 -2.83
CA ALA A 76 -2.99 13.64 -2.43
C ALA A 76 -2.93 14.59 -3.65
N ARG A 77 -2.24 14.19 -4.71
CA ARG A 77 -2.16 14.97 -5.95
C ARG A 77 -3.51 15.12 -6.62
N LEU A 78 -4.30 14.04 -6.71
CA LEU A 78 -5.65 14.07 -7.28
C LEU A 78 -6.56 14.99 -6.46
N TYR A 79 -6.55 14.86 -5.13
CA TYR A 79 -7.33 15.71 -4.25
C TYR A 79 -6.97 17.20 -4.42
N ASN A 80 -5.68 17.53 -4.41
CA ASN A 80 -5.20 18.89 -4.60
C ASN A 80 -5.55 19.44 -5.99
N TRP A 81 -5.52 18.59 -7.02
CA TRP A 81 -5.95 18.96 -8.36
C TRP A 81 -7.45 19.27 -8.42
N PHE A 82 -8.29 18.47 -7.78
CA PHE A 82 -9.73 18.74 -7.69
C PHE A 82 -10.06 20.01 -6.90
N LEU A 83 -9.27 20.35 -5.86
CA LEU A 83 -9.46 21.60 -5.11
C LEU A 83 -9.13 22.87 -5.91
N THR A 84 -8.31 22.74 -6.95
CA THR A 84 -7.88 23.86 -7.80
C THR A 84 -8.72 24.03 -9.06
N ARG A 85 -9.69 23.13 -9.29
CA ARG A 85 -10.72 23.24 -10.33
C ARG A 85 -12.02 23.79 -9.75
#